data_AF-Q12JG9-F1
#
_entry.id   AF-Q12JG9-F1
#
_cell.length_a   1.000
_cell.length_b   1.000
_cell.length_c   1.000
_cell.angle_alpha   90.00
_cell.angle_beta   90.00
_cell.angle_gamma   90.00
#
_symmetry.space_group_name_H-M   'P 1'
#
loop_
_entity.id
_entity.type
_entity.pdbx_description
1 polymer ?
#
loop_
_entity_poly.entity_id
_entity_poly.type
_entity_poly.pdbx_seq_one_letter_code
_entity_poly.pdbx_strand_id
1 'polypeptide(L)'
;MHAEIDTTKKLIEAINKGEPFSEQTVFECMRQLKRSVGFEETPENTKMWATYYWSKYQLIGIEKLICISQDDDLLRNTLYRYFGK
;
A
#
# COMPACT_ATOMS: atom_id res chain seq x y z
N MET A 1 -5.13 11.82 7.21
CA MET A 1 -4.12 10.82 6.82
C MET A 1 -4.86 9.59 6.35
N HIS A 2 -4.69 9.19 5.10
CA HIS A 2 -5.38 8.04 4.51
C HIS A 2 -4.36 6.92 4.35
N ALA A 3 -4.31 6.01 5.31
CA ALA A 3 -3.30 4.95 5.38
C ALA A 3 -3.23 4.12 4.08
N GLU A 4 -4.36 3.95 3.39
CA GLU A 4 -4.45 3.27 2.10
C GLU A 4 -3.67 4.00 1.01
N ILE A 5 -3.83 5.33 0.94
CA ILE A 5 -3.17 6.18 -0.05
C ILE A 5 -1.67 6.24 0.23
N ASP A 6 -1.29 6.49 1.48
CA ASP A 6 0.12 6.64 1.88
C ASP A 6 0.89 5.33 1.65
N THR A 7 0.29 4.19 2.00
CA THR A 7 0.88 2.86 1.75
C THR A 7 0.99 2.56 0.26
N THR A 8 -0.02 2.92 -0.54
CA THR A 8 0.02 2.69 -2.00
C THR A 8 1.13 3.53 -2.64
N LYS A 9 1.23 4.82 -2.29
CA LYS A 9 2.30 5.70 -2.80
C LYS A 9 3.69 5.17 -2.44
N LYS A 10 3.86 4.68 -1.20
CA LYS A 10 5.13 4.09 -0.74
C LYS A 10 5.49 2.81 -1.51
N LEU A 11 4.49 1.96 -1.78
CA LEU A 11 4.67 0.76 -2.59
C LEU A 11 5.11 1.10 -4.03
N ILE A 12 4.47 2.08 -4.66
CA ILE A 12 4.85 2.53 -6.01
C ILE A 12 6.27 3.12 -6.01
N GLU A 13 6.63 3.91 -4.99
CA GLU A 13 8.00 4.40 -4.82
C GLU A 13 9.01 3.27 -4.72
N ALA A 14 8.70 2.20 -3.98
CA ALA A 14 9.56 1.02 -3.84
C ALA A 14 9.71 0.27 -5.18
N ILE A 15 8.61 0.05 -5.90
CA ILE A 15 8.63 -0.62 -7.22
C ILE A 15 9.46 0.18 -8.22
N ASN A 16 9.31 1.50 -8.25
CA ASN A 16 10.10 2.37 -9.12
C ASN A 16 11.61 2.35 -8.80
N LYS A 17 11.99 1.93 -7.59
CA LYS A 17 13.39 1.70 -7.18
C LYS A 17 13.89 0.29 -7.48
N GLY A 18 13.05 -0.57 -8.05
CA GLY A 18 13.40 -1.95 -8.41
C GLY A 18 12.96 -3.02 -7.41
N GLU A 19 12.20 -2.65 -6.37
CA GLU A 19 11.64 -3.64 -5.45
C GLU A 19 10.54 -4.46 -6.13
N PRO A 20 10.40 -5.75 -5.78
CA PRO A 20 9.38 -6.60 -6.37
C PRO A 20 7.96 -6.18 -5.94
N PHE A 21 6.97 -6.35 -6.81
CA PHE A 21 5.57 -6.23 -6.44
C PHE A 21 5.15 -7.49 -5.67
N SER A 22 5.26 -7.44 -4.34
CA SER A 22 5.04 -8.59 -3.45
C SER A 22 4.47 -8.18 -2.10
N GLU A 23 3.88 -9.14 -1.38
CA GLU A 23 3.41 -8.94 -0.01
C GLU A 23 4.52 -8.45 0.93
N GLN A 24 5.75 -8.97 0.77
CA GLN A 24 6.89 -8.58 1.59
C GLN A 24 7.22 -7.09 1.42
N THR A 25 7.13 -6.58 0.19
CA THR A 25 7.34 -5.16 -0.11
C THR A 25 6.25 -4.28 0.53
N VAL A 26 5.00 -4.74 0.52
CA VAL A 26 3.88 -4.07 1.21
C VAL A 26 4.13 -4.01 2.72
N PHE A 27 4.56 -5.12 3.32
CA PHE A 27 4.90 -5.18 4.74
C PHE A 27 6.00 -4.18 5.12
N GLU A 28 7.09 -4.14 4.36
CA GLU A 28 8.18 -3.18 4.62
C GLU A 28 7.73 -1.73 4.43
N CYS A 29 6.89 -1.44 3.43
CA CYS A 29 6.29 -0.11 3.25
C CYS A 29 5.46 0.32 4.48
N MET A 30 4.58 -0.55 4.95
CA MET A 30 3.77 -0.26 6.15
C MET A 30 4.63 -0.08 7.40
N ARG A 31 5.64 -0.93 7.58
CA ARG A 31 6.58 -0.86 8.71
C ARG A 31 7.35 0.46 8.70
N GLN A 32 7.82 0.93 7.55
CA GLN A 32 8.50 2.23 7.42
C GLN A 32 7.57 3.41 7.74
N LEU A 33 6.33 3.39 7.22
CA LEU A 33 5.34 4.42 7.50
C LEU A 33 5.02 4.50 9.00
N LYS A 34 4.77 3.36 9.66
CA LYS A 34 4.48 3.31 11.11
C LYS A 34 5.64 3.81 11.96
N ARG A 35 6.89 3.46 11.60
CA ARG A 35 8.10 4.00 12.26
C ARG A 35 8.19 5.51 12.14
N SER A 36 7.84 6.08 10.98
CA SER A 36 7.90 7.53 10.75
C SER A 36 6.89 8.34 11.57
N VAL A 37 5.78 7.72 11.99
CA VAL A 37 4.72 8.36 12.80
C VAL A 37 4.79 8.00 14.29
N GLY A 38 5.85 7.30 14.74
CA GLY A 38 6.03 6.91 16.14
C GLY A 38 4.99 5.90 16.65
N PHE A 39 4.34 5.15 15.76
CA PHE A 39 3.31 4.19 16.13
C PHE A 39 3.93 2.80 16.37
N GLU A 40 3.96 2.36 17.62
CA GLU A 40 4.37 1.01 17.99
C GLU A 40 3.20 0.03 17.82
N GLU A 41 3.17 -0.64 16.67
CA GLU A 41 2.29 -1.79 16.43
C GLU A 41 3.11 -3.08 16.46
N THR A 42 2.53 -4.18 16.93
CA THR A 42 3.23 -5.46 16.90
C THR A 42 3.50 -5.90 15.46
N PRO A 43 4.60 -6.63 15.21
CA PRO A 43 4.88 -7.19 13.89
C PRO A 43 3.75 -8.06 13.34
N GLU A 44 3.01 -8.78 14.20
CA GLU A 44 1.89 -9.62 13.75
C GLU A 44 0.74 -8.78 13.16
N ASN A 45 0.38 -7.66 13.79
CA ASN A 45 -0.68 -6.79 13.29
C ASN A 45 -0.28 -6.15 11.95
N THR A 46 0.99 -5.73 11.82
CA THR A 46 1.49 -5.16 10.56
C THR A 46 1.49 -6.21 9.44
N LYS A 47 1.82 -7.47 9.76
CA LYS A 47 1.73 -8.58 8.81
C LYS A 47 0.28 -8.82 8.36
N MET A 48 -0.67 -8.86 9.28
CA MET A 48 -2.09 -9.03 8.95
C MET A 48 -2.60 -7.93 7.99
N TRP A 49 -2.24 -6.67 8.27
CA TRP A 49 -2.58 -5.56 7.37
C TRP A 49 -1.88 -5.67 6.02
N ALA A 50 -0.61 -6.07 5.99
CA ALA A 50 0.12 -6.28 4.74
C ALA A 50 -0.53 -7.36 3.88
N THR A 51 -0.93 -8.49 4.45
CA THR A 51 -1.66 -9.55 3.74
C THR A 51 -3.00 -9.03 3.19
N TYR A 52 -3.76 -8.26 4.00
CA TYR A 52 -5.02 -7.66 3.55
C TYR A 52 -4.81 -6.72 2.36
N TYR A 53 -3.86 -5.77 2.46
CA TYR A 53 -3.55 -4.82 1.39
C TYR A 53 -3.05 -5.53 0.15
N TRP A 54 -2.18 -6.54 0.32
CA TRP A 54 -1.67 -7.34 -0.78
C TRP A 54 -2.80 -7.99 -1.57
N SER A 55 -3.78 -8.60 -0.90
CA SER A 55 -4.95 -9.17 -1.58
C SER A 55 -5.71 -8.13 -2.42
N LYS A 56 -5.80 -6.88 -1.96
CA LYS A 56 -6.44 -5.79 -2.70
C LYS A 56 -5.59 -5.36 -3.90
N TYR A 57 -4.29 -5.24 -3.71
CA TYR A 57 -3.37 -4.86 -4.79
C TYR A 57 -3.29 -5.92 -5.89
N GLN A 58 -3.37 -7.21 -5.54
CA GLN A 58 -3.47 -8.29 -6.52
C GLN A 58 -4.73 -8.17 -7.39
N LEU A 59 -5.87 -7.76 -6.81
CA LEU A 59 -7.12 -7.55 -7.55
C LEU A 59 -7.08 -6.30 -8.44
N ILE A 60 -6.33 -5.28 -8.05
CA ILE A 60 -6.17 -4.04 -8.86
C ILE A 60 -5.17 -4.28 -9.99
N GLY A 61 -4.06 -4.97 -9.71
CA GLY A 61 -2.95 -5.18 -10.62
C GLY A 61 -1.92 -4.04 -10.61
N ILE A 62 -0.65 -4.40 -10.81
CA ILE A 62 0.49 -3.46 -10.72
C ILE A 62 0.41 -2.33 -11.75
N GLU A 63 0.10 -2.62 -13.01
CA GLU A 63 0.04 -1.61 -14.08
C GLU A 63 -1.04 -0.58 -13.80
N LYS A 64 -2.21 -1.05 -13.33
CA LYS A 64 -3.31 -0.18 -12.94
C LYS A 64 -2.96 0.65 -11.72
N LEU A 65 -2.32 0.08 -10.70
CA LEU A 65 -1.85 0.82 -9.52
C LEU A 65 -0.86 1.92 -9.90
N ILE A 66 0.10 1.65 -10.79
CA ILE A 66 1.05 2.66 -11.28
C ILE A 66 0.30 3.77 -12.01
N CYS A 67 -0.60 3.41 -12.94
CA CYS A 67 -1.37 4.38 -13.72
C CYS A 67 -2.22 5.30 -12.84
N ILE A 68 -3.01 4.73 -11.91
CA ILE A 68 -3.88 5.54 -11.04
C ILE A 68 -3.09 6.32 -9.99
N SER A 69 -1.86 5.93 -9.64
CA SER A 69 -1.06 6.65 -8.63
C SER A 69 -0.62 8.05 -9.06
N GLN A 70 -0.77 8.39 -10.34
CA GLN A 70 -0.46 9.70 -10.90
C GLN A 70 -1.54 10.75 -10.64
N ASP A 71 -2.75 10.32 -10.24
CA ASP A 71 -3.91 11.18 -9.97
C ASP A 71 -4.48 10.81 -8.59
N ASP A 72 -4.41 11.76 -7.65
CA ASP A 72 -4.80 11.53 -6.26
C ASP A 72 -6.30 11.23 -6.08
N ASP A 73 -7.17 11.82 -6.90
CA ASP A 73 -8.61 11.55 -6.85
C ASP A 73 -8.94 10.18 -7.45
N LEU A 74 -8.30 9.83 -8.57
CA LEU A 74 -8.46 8.51 -9.18
C LEU A 74 -7.91 7.40 -8.29
N LEU A 75 -6.76 7.62 -7.65
CA LEU A 75 -6.18 6.73 -6.67
C LEU A 75 -7.14 6.53 -5.50
N ARG A 76 -7.65 7.60 -4.88
CA ARG A 76 -8.58 7.52 -3.76
C ARG A 76 -9.84 6.73 -4.13
N ASN A 77 -10.48 7.09 -5.24
CA ASN A 77 -11.73 6.46 -5.68
C ASN A 77 -11.54 4.97 -6.00
N THR A 78 -10.42 4.61 -6.62
CA THR A 78 -10.11 3.21 -6.92
C THR A 78 -9.85 2.43 -5.64
N LEU A 79 -9.01 2.95 -4.74
CA LEU A 79 -8.72 2.28 -3.47
C LEU A 79 -10.00 2.08 -2.64
N TYR A 80 -10.88 3.08 -2.52
CA TYR A 80 -12.15 2.91 -1.81
C TYR A 80 -13.03 1.80 -2.37
N ARG A 81 -13.10 1.66 -3.70
CA ARG A 81 -13.87 0.59 -4.34
C ARG A 81 -13.38 -0.80 -3.98
N TYR A 82 -12.07 -1.00 -3.84
CA TYR A 82 -11.49 -2.33 -3.53
C TYR A 82 -11.36 -2.59 -2.04
N PHE A 83 -11.12 -1.56 -1.24
CA PHE A 83 -11.01 -1.64 0.23
C PHE A 83 -12.38 -1.64 0.92
N GLY A 84 -13.46 -1.27 0.21
CA GLY A 84 -14.84 -1.41 0.70
C GLY A 84 -15.26 -0.33 1.69
N LYS A 85 -14.91 0.93 1.41
CA LYS A 85 -15.39 2.10 2.17
C LYS A 85 -16.54 2.79 1.48
#